data_AF-A0A1Z9SB88-F1
#
_entry.id   AF-A0A1Z9SB88-F1
#
_cell.length_a   1.000
_cell.length_b   1.000
_cell.length_c   1.000
_cell.angle_alpha   90.00
_cell.angle_beta   90.00
_cell.angle_gamma   90.00
#
_symmetry.space_group_name_H-M   'P 1'
#
loop_
_entity.id
_entity.type
_entity.pdbx_description
1 polymer ?
#
loop_
_entity_poly.entity_id
_entity_poly.type
_entity_poly.pdbx_seq_one_letter_code
_entity_poly.pdbx_strand_id
1 'polypeptide(L)' 'IFPEPGDYKLSYFRERTEADAWHRSDWDRRAVIHAGYNKVHFDTQFSRYRADGSIIGSYTSINITTLVDSK' A
#
# COMPACT_ATOMS: atom_id res chain seq x y z
N ILE A 1 -0.47 14.16 11.41
CA ILE A 1 -1.10 13.11 12.26
C ILE A 1 -2.59 13.12 11.92
N PHE A 2 -3.22 11.96 11.74
CA PHE A 2 -4.64 11.82 11.37
C PHE A 2 -5.40 11.23 12.57
N PRO A 3 -5.96 12.07 13.46
CA PRO A 3 -6.50 11.62 14.74
C PRO A 3 -7.78 10.78 14.62
N GLU A 4 -8.66 11.11 13.68
CA GLU A 4 -9.96 10.46 13.52
C GLU A 4 -10.01 9.54 12.28
N PRO A 5 -10.85 8.48 12.30
CA PRO A 5 -11.15 7.70 11.12
C PRO A 5 -11.66 8.57 9.97
N GLY A 6 -10.97 8.52 8.83
CA GLY A 6 -11.34 9.28 7.64
C GLY A 6 -10.68 10.66 7.51
N ASP A 7 -9.86 11.10 8.47
CA ASP A 7 -9.06 12.33 8.34
C ASP A 7 -8.05 12.25 7.20
N TYR A 8 -7.59 11.05 6.86
CA TYR A 8 -6.75 10.85 5.69
C TYR A 8 -7.54 11.01 4.39
N LYS A 9 -7.35 12.14 3.70
CA LYS A 9 -7.91 12.42 2.38
C LYS A 9 -6.94 12.02 1.26
N LEU A 10 -7.50 11.66 0.10
CA LEU A 10 -6.73 11.32 -1.10
C LEU A 10 -5.87 12.51 -1.60
N SER A 11 -6.28 13.75 -1.34
CA SER A 11 -5.50 14.95 -1.68
C SER A 11 -4.10 14.93 -1.06
N TYR A 12 -3.95 14.50 0.20
CA TYR A 12 -2.64 14.39 0.86
C TYR A 12 -1.70 13.39 0.19
N PHE A 13 -2.26 12.36 -0.46
CA PHE A 13 -1.45 11.47 -1.29
C PHE A 13 -0.99 12.22 -2.54
N ARG A 14 -1.93 12.84 -3.27
CA ARG A 14 -1.65 13.56 -4.52
C ARG A 14 -0.58 14.64 -4.33
N GLU A 15 -0.75 15.52 -3.34
CA GLU A 15 0.18 16.61 -3.03
C GLU A 15 1.62 16.11 -2.82
N ARG A 16 1.80 14.96 -2.16
CA ARG A 16 3.12 14.38 -1.93
C ARG A 16 3.70 13.69 -3.16
N THR A 17 2.84 13.15 -4.01
CA THR A 17 3.27 12.36 -5.17
C THR A 17 3.44 13.19 -6.44
N GLU A 18 2.87 14.40 -6.49
CA GLU A 18 3.02 15.33 -7.61
C GLU A 18 4.48 15.74 -7.82
N ALA A 19 5.21 16.04 -6.73
CA ALA A 19 6.64 16.40 -6.78
C ALA A 19 7.53 15.29 -7.37
N ASP A 20 7.13 14.02 -7.21
CA ASP A 20 7.90 12.86 -7.66
C ASP A 20 7.54 12.39 -9.08
N ALA A 21 6.60 13.09 -9.74
CA ALA A 21 6.00 12.69 -11.02
C ALA A 21 5.40 11.27 -10.98
N TRP A 22 4.76 10.91 -9.87
CA TRP A 22 4.08 9.63 -9.72
C TRP A 22 2.99 9.44 -10.77
N HIS A 23 3.02 8.29 -11.43
CA HIS A 23 2.00 7.89 -12.40
C HIS A 23 1.19 6.68 -11.93
N ARG A 24 1.87 5.69 -11.35
CA ARG A 24 1.22 4.47 -10.84
C ARG A 24 2.03 3.78 -9.75
N SER A 25 1.38 2.86 -9.04
CA SER A 25 2.04 1.90 -8.15
C SER A 25 1.64 0.49 -8.53
N ASP A 26 2.61 -0.43 -8.54
CA ASP A 26 2.36 -1.84 -8.80
C ASP A 26 2.87 -2.70 -7.64
N TRP A 27 2.29 -3.88 -7.48
CA TRP A 27 2.78 -4.89 -6.58
C TRP A 27 3.89 -5.69 -7.25
N ASP A 28 5.07 -5.69 -6.65
CA ASP A 28 6.22 -6.47 -7.11
C ASP A 28 6.16 -7.91 -6.55
N ARG A 29 5.76 -8.05 -5.27
CA ARG A 29 5.56 -9.36 -4.62
C ARG A 29 4.38 -9.37 -3.65
N ARG A 30 3.71 -10.53 -3.58
CA ARG A 30 2.61 -10.86 -2.67
C ARG A 30 2.72 -12.32 -2.25
N ALA A 31 3.44 -12.60 -1.17
CA ALA A 31 3.63 -13.96 -0.68
C ALA A 31 2.91 -14.14 0.66
N VAL A 32 2.15 -15.22 0.82
CA VAL A 32 1.63 -15.62 2.14
C VAL A 32 2.80 -16.14 2.98
N ILE A 33 3.01 -15.56 4.16
CA ILE A 33 4.05 -16.00 5.11
C ILE A 33 3.47 -16.65 6.35
N HIS A 34 2.20 -16.35 6.69
CA HIS A 34 1.46 -17.03 7.75
C HIS A 34 -0.04 -16.98 7.42
N ALA A 35 -0.76 -18.09 7.63
CA ALA A 35 -2.21 -18.14 7.46
C ALA A 35 -2.86 -18.92 8.60
N GLY A 36 -3.94 -18.36 9.14
CA GLY A 36 -4.88 -19.01 10.03
C GLY A 36 -6.31 -18.82 9.54
N TYR A 37 -7.28 -19.40 10.24
CA TYR A 37 -8.68 -19.45 9.81
C TYR A 37 -9.29 -18.07 9.50
N ASN A 38 -8.93 -17.04 10.27
CA ASN A 38 -9.50 -15.69 10.17
C ASN A 38 -8.44 -14.60 9.92
N LYS A 39 -7.18 -14.96 9.66
CA LYS A 39 -6.09 -13.99 9.51
C LYS A 39 -4.99 -14.50 8.60
N VAL A 40 -4.51 -13.65 7.70
CA VAL A 40 -3.40 -13.95 6.78
C VAL A 40 -2.39 -12.82 6.81
N HIS A 41 -1.12 -13.18 6.95
CA HIS A 41 0.02 -12.28 6.86
C HIS A 41 0.70 -12.48 5.50
N PHE A 42 0.90 -11.38 4.78
CA PHE A 42 1.59 -11.35 3.51
C PHE A 42 2.92 -10.61 3.65
N ASP A 43 3.98 -11.18 3.11
CA ASP A 43 5.16 -10.41 2.72
C ASP A 43 4.87 -9.71 1.38
N THR A 44 4.99 -8.39 1.40
CA THR A 44 4.56 -7.53 0.31
C THR A 44 5.68 -6.61 -0.11
N GLN A 45 5.79 -6.36 -1.41
CA GLN A 45 6.54 -5.25 -1.94
C GLN A 45 5.72 -4.59 -3.04
N PHE A 46 5.72 -3.27 -3.04
CA PHE A 46 5.17 -2.48 -4.12
C PHE A 46 6.15 -1.37 -4.50
N SER A 47 6.16 -1.04 -5.78
CA SER A 47 6.99 0.02 -6.34
C SER A 47 6.11 1.12 -6.91
N ARG A 48 6.61 2.34 -6.82
CA ARG A 48 6.03 3.53 -7.44
C ARG A 48 6.82 3.87 -8.68
N TYR A 49 6.11 4.27 -9.73
CA TYR A 49 6.69 4.51 -11.03
C TYR A 49 6.26 5.85 -11.61
N ARG A 50 7.16 6.47 -12.36
CA ARG A 50 6.85 7.59 -13.26
C ARG A 50 6.18 7.08 -14.54
N ALA A 51 5.72 8.01 -15.38
CA ALA A 51 5.07 7.69 -16.65
C ALA A 51 5.98 6.94 -17.63
N ASP A 52 7.29 7.21 -17.60
CA ASP A 52 8.31 6.53 -18.42
C ASP A 52 8.69 5.13 -17.90
N GLY A 53 8.09 4.70 -16.79
CA GLY A 53 8.39 3.42 -16.15
C GLY A 53 9.61 3.43 -15.23
N SER A 54 10.31 4.55 -15.06
CA SER A 54 11.37 4.67 -14.05
C SER A 54 10.81 4.56 -12.64
N ILE A 55 11.60 3.93 -11.75
CA ILE A 55 11.21 3.71 -10.36
C ILE A 55 11.42 5.00 -9.56
N ILE A 56 10.42 5.34 -8.75
CA ILE A 56 10.48 6.39 -7.72
C ILE A 56 11.00 5.77 -6.42
N GLY A 57 10.45 4.62 -6.04
CA GLY A 57 10.88 3.87 -4.88
C GLY A 57 10.13 2.55 -4.73
N SER A 58 10.73 1.62 -3.99
CA SER A 58 10.21 0.30 -3.68
C SER A 58 10.08 0.15 -2.17
N TYR A 59 8.94 -0.38 -1.72
CA TYR A 59 8.58 -0.41 -0.31
C TYR A 59 8.22 -1.83 0.09
N THR A 60 9.01 -2.41 1.00
CA THR A 60 8.72 -3.70 1.62
C THR A 60 7.82 -3.49 2.85
N SER A 61 6.77 -4.30 2.98
CA SER A 61 5.83 -4.24 4.09
C SER A 61 5.25 -5.62 4.42
N ILE A 62 4.77 -5.78 5.65
CA ILE A 62 3.91 -6.91 6.02
C ILE A 62 2.47 -6.42 5.97
N ASN A 63 1.65 -7.02 5.12
CA ASN A 63 0.22 -6.77 5.09
C ASN A 63 -0.51 -7.85 5.89
N ILE A 64 -1.34 -7.45 6.86
CA ILE A 64 -2.13 -8.37 7.68
C ILE A 64 -3.60 -8.14 7.36
N THR A 65 -4.24 -9.15 6.78
CA THR A 65 -5.67 -9.15 6.50
C THR A 65 -6.38 -10.01 7.54
N THR A 66 -7.44 -9.49 8.14
CA THR A 66 -8.26 -10.20 9.12
C THR A 66 -9.68 -10.31 8.59
N LEU A 67 -10.27 -11.50 8.65
CA LEU A 67 -11.69 -11.69 8.43
C LEU A 67 -12.44 -11.07 9.61
N VAL A 68 -13.28 -10.09 9.32
CA VAL A 68 -14.18 -9.47 10.28
C VAL A 68 -15.57 -9.99 9.95
N ASP A 69 -16.19 -10.71 10.88
CA ASP A 69 -17.59 -11.11 10.74
C ASP A 69 -18.45 -9.85 10.59
N SER A 70 -19.38 -9.88 9.64
CA SER A 70 -20.16 -8.73 9.20
C SER A 70 -20.76 -7.94 10.37
N LYS A 71 -20.70 -6.60 10.26
CA LYS A 71 -21.73 -5.74 10.87
C LYS A 71 -22.99 -5.77 10.02
#